data_AF-A0A804K2D7-F1
#
_entry.id   AF-A0A804K2D7-F1
#
_cell.length_a   1.000
_cell.length_b   1.000
_cell.length_c   1.000
_cell.angle_alpha   90.00
_cell.angle_beta   90.00
_cell.angle_gamma   90.00
#
_symmetry.space_group_name_H-M   'P 1'
#
loop_
_entity.id
_entity.type
_entity.pdbx_description
1 polymer ?
#
loop_
_entity_poly.entity_id
_entity_poly.type
_entity_poly.pdbx_seq_one_letter_code
_entity_poly.pdbx_strand_id
1 'polypeptide(L)'
;MASAIIFLLLLAAAAIASAVPDLYMVTSGEGHSEQVSGRSEEEVRLLYLEWVAKHRPSRNALAEEASRFEVFKDNLRYIDAHNAAADRGEHAFRLGLNRFAALTNEEYRAKYLGVRAATSRRRRASSEGSNRYRLRDGDYLPDSIDWREKGAVVGVKDQGSCGSCWAFSTIAAVEGINQIVTGDLISLSEQELVDCDTYYNQGCNGGLMDYAFEFIINNGGIDTDEDYPYKARDGTCDTYRKNAHVVAIDSYEDVPVNDEQSLQKAVANQPVSVAIEAGGRTFQLYDSVKLPQDNAILYFYQFSLFIKIMSRLKLLLDLSLNRCSNPYGSLQIFILPHYGDLG
;
A
#
# COMPACT_ATOMS: atom_id res chain seq x y z
N MET A 1 1.54 86.33 14.93
CA MET A 1 0.12 86.45 15.33
C MET A 1 -0.39 87.82 14.89
N ALA A 2 -1.08 87.85 13.75
CA ALA A 2 -1.79 88.95 13.07
C ALA A 2 -2.13 88.35 11.68
N SER A 3 -3.28 88.47 11.02
CA SER A 3 -4.56 89.19 11.16
C SER A 3 -5.56 88.40 10.28
N ALA A 4 -6.78 88.09 10.74
CA ALA A 4 -8.05 88.77 10.41
C ALA A 4 -8.36 88.83 8.89
N ILE A 5 -9.50 88.32 8.37
CA ILE A 5 -10.78 89.04 8.12
C ILE A 5 -11.63 88.06 7.26
N ILE A 6 -12.70 87.40 7.72
CA ILE A 6 -14.15 87.75 7.74
C ILE A 6 -14.66 88.65 6.59
N PHE A 7 -15.44 88.11 5.65
CA PHE A 7 -16.84 88.51 5.33
C PHE A 7 -17.30 87.79 4.04
N LEU A 8 -18.26 86.85 4.06
CA LEU A 8 -19.73 86.97 4.20
C LEU A 8 -20.46 87.22 2.85
N LEU A 9 -21.60 86.53 2.73
CA LEU A 9 -22.77 86.73 1.87
C LEU A 9 -22.80 85.91 0.56
N LEU A 10 -23.88 85.23 0.16
CA LEU A 10 -25.22 84.98 0.71
C LEU A 10 -25.93 84.01 -0.28
N LEU A 11 -26.81 83.14 0.25
CA LEU A 11 -28.08 82.66 -0.35
C LEU A 11 -27.98 81.73 -1.59
N ALA A 12 -28.76 80.67 -1.76
CA ALA A 12 -29.91 80.13 -1.03
C ALA A 12 -30.06 78.63 -1.37
N ALA A 13 -30.76 77.94 -0.47
CA ALA A 13 -31.06 76.51 -0.51
C ALA A 13 -31.99 76.09 -1.66
N ALA A 14 -31.79 74.87 -2.17
CA ALA A 14 -32.88 73.99 -2.57
C ALA A 14 -32.42 72.52 -2.50
N ALA A 15 -33.06 71.76 -1.63
CA ALA A 15 -32.85 70.33 -1.44
C ALA A 15 -33.53 69.53 -2.56
N ILE A 16 -32.84 68.56 -3.14
CA ILE A 16 -33.46 67.36 -3.73
C ILE A 16 -32.57 66.15 -3.40
N ALA A 17 -33.17 65.19 -2.71
CA ALA A 17 -32.58 63.90 -2.39
C ALA A 17 -32.35 63.06 -3.66
N SER A 18 -31.16 62.50 -3.80
CA SER A 18 -30.98 61.16 -4.38
C SER A 18 -29.64 60.61 -3.91
N ALA A 19 -29.72 59.47 -3.22
CA ALA A 19 -28.58 58.70 -2.78
C ALA A 19 -27.78 58.25 -4.01
N VAL A 20 -26.47 58.43 -3.95
CA VAL A 20 -25.53 57.81 -4.87
C VAL A 20 -25.17 56.45 -4.28
N PRO A 21 -25.34 55.33 -5.00
CA PRO A 21 -24.49 54.18 -4.81
C PRO A 21 -23.36 54.25 -5.84
N ASP A 22 -22.16 54.11 -5.29
CA ASP A 22 -20.88 54.09 -5.96
C ASP A 22 -20.84 53.22 -7.22
N LEU A 23 -20.11 53.76 -8.18
CA LEU A 23 -19.55 53.10 -9.34
C LEU A 23 -18.61 51.97 -8.89
N TYR A 24 -19.14 50.77 -8.66
CA TYR A 24 -18.36 49.52 -8.71
C TYR A 24 -18.67 48.83 -10.04
N MET A 25 -17.85 49.18 -11.03
CA MET A 25 -17.72 48.44 -12.27
C MET A 25 -17.11 47.07 -11.92
N VAL A 26 -17.97 46.06 -11.75
CA VAL A 26 -17.57 44.66 -11.69
C VAL A 26 -17.00 44.31 -13.06
N THR A 27 -15.68 44.33 -13.18
CA THR A 27 -15.01 43.61 -14.26
C THR A 27 -15.24 42.13 -13.96
N SER A 28 -16.14 41.52 -14.71
CA SER A 28 -16.24 40.07 -14.88
C SER A 28 -14.91 39.57 -15.43
N GLY A 29 -13.95 39.35 -14.54
CA GLY A 29 -12.82 38.50 -14.81
C GLY A 29 -13.35 37.09 -14.93
N GLU A 30 -13.21 36.50 -16.11
CA GLU A 30 -13.31 35.07 -16.33
C GLU A 30 -12.30 34.39 -15.40
N GLY A 31 -12.74 34.09 -14.18
CA GLY A 31 -12.08 33.11 -13.35
C GLY A 31 -12.21 31.80 -14.10
N HIS A 32 -11.14 31.37 -14.75
CA HIS A 32 -10.99 29.97 -15.14
C HIS A 32 -11.06 29.15 -13.85
N SER A 33 -12.28 28.80 -13.42
CA SER A 33 -12.48 27.77 -12.41
C SER A 33 -11.83 26.53 -13.00
N GLU A 34 -10.74 26.07 -12.40
CA GLU A 34 -9.98 24.94 -12.90
C GLU A 34 -10.83 23.68 -12.74
N GLN A 35 -11.62 23.35 -13.77
CA GLN A 35 -12.53 22.22 -13.76
C GLN A 35 -11.74 20.92 -13.61
N VAL A 36 -12.05 20.13 -12.58
CA VAL A 36 -11.43 18.82 -12.35
C VAL A 36 -12.36 17.76 -12.93
N SER A 37 -12.02 17.26 -14.12
CA SER A 37 -12.82 16.23 -14.80
C SER A 37 -14.28 16.62 -14.99
N GLY A 38 -14.54 17.91 -15.28
CA GLY A 38 -15.89 18.46 -15.44
C GLY A 38 -16.63 18.80 -14.14
N ARG A 39 -15.96 18.70 -12.98
CA ARG A 39 -16.48 19.14 -11.68
C ARG A 39 -15.92 20.50 -11.30
N SER A 40 -16.76 21.35 -10.74
CA SER A 40 -16.38 22.62 -10.10
C SER A 40 -15.54 22.38 -8.85
N GLU A 41 -14.79 23.41 -8.42
CA GLU A 41 -13.96 23.30 -7.22
C GLU A 41 -14.78 23.00 -5.96
N GLU A 42 -15.99 23.54 -5.86
CA GLU A 42 -16.91 23.28 -4.74
C GLU A 42 -17.35 21.82 -4.69
N GLU A 43 -17.68 21.21 -5.83
CA GLU A 43 -18.04 19.79 -5.89
C GLU A 43 -16.85 18.90 -5.48
N VAL A 44 -15.63 19.25 -5.90
CA VAL A 44 -14.43 18.52 -5.51
C VAL A 44 -14.12 18.71 -4.03
N ARG A 45 -14.40 19.91 -3.47
CA ARG A 45 -14.26 20.18 -2.04
C ARG A 45 -15.21 19.31 -1.23
N LEU A 46 -16.46 19.13 -1.65
CA LEU A 46 -17.41 18.24 -0.99
C LEU A 46 -16.93 16.77 -1.01
N LEU A 47 -16.42 16.29 -2.16
CA LEU A 47 -15.82 14.95 -2.25
C LEU A 47 -14.64 14.78 -1.30
N TYR A 48 -13.79 15.80 -1.18
CA TYR A 48 -12.65 15.76 -0.27
C TYR A 48 -13.11 15.72 1.20
N LEU A 49 -14.11 16.50 1.58
CA LEU A 49 -14.65 16.50 2.96
C LEU A 49 -15.27 15.15 3.32
N GLU A 50 -16.01 14.52 2.40
CA GLU A 50 -16.52 13.16 2.58
C GLU A 50 -15.37 12.15 2.74
N TRP A 51 -14.35 12.26 1.88
CA TRP A 51 -13.16 11.42 1.95
C TRP A 51 -12.41 11.59 3.28
N VAL A 52 -12.23 12.83 3.77
CA VAL A 52 -11.58 13.12 5.06
C VAL A 52 -12.39 12.50 6.20
N ALA A 53 -13.72 12.65 6.19
CA ALA A 53 -14.58 12.06 7.22
C ALA A 53 -14.44 10.53 7.27
N LYS A 54 -14.31 9.88 6.11
CA LYS A 54 -14.17 8.43 5.99
C LYS A 54 -12.77 7.92 6.36
N HIS A 55 -11.71 8.62 5.95
CA HIS A 55 -10.34 8.10 6.00
C HIS A 55 -9.43 8.77 7.03
N ARG A 56 -9.84 9.91 7.60
CA ARG A 56 -9.06 10.70 8.58
C ARG A 56 -9.94 11.25 9.71
N PRO A 57 -10.57 10.40 10.55
CA PRO A 57 -11.54 10.85 11.56
C PRO A 57 -10.95 11.68 12.72
N SER A 58 -9.64 11.98 12.74
CA SER A 58 -8.97 12.71 13.82
C SER A 58 -9.17 14.23 13.74
N ARG A 59 -9.41 14.86 14.91
CA ARG A 59 -9.83 16.26 15.10
C ARG A 59 -8.84 17.37 14.69
N ASN A 60 -7.62 17.05 14.26
CA ASN A 60 -6.56 18.02 13.94
C ASN A 60 -6.44 18.34 12.42
N ALA A 61 -7.41 17.93 11.61
CA ALA A 61 -7.35 18.01 10.13
C ALA A 61 -7.40 19.43 9.52
N LEU A 62 -7.75 20.46 10.30
CA LEU A 62 -8.12 21.78 9.78
C LEU A 62 -6.93 22.71 9.46
N ALA A 63 -5.69 22.33 9.80
CA ALA A 63 -4.50 23.13 9.51
C ALA A 63 -3.57 22.53 8.41
N GLU A 64 -3.80 21.28 7.98
CA GLU A 64 -3.05 20.62 6.89
C GLU A 64 -3.75 20.72 5.51
N GLU A 65 -4.78 21.56 5.38
CA GLU A 65 -5.89 21.22 4.48
C GLU A 65 -5.77 21.72 3.04
N ALA A 66 -4.96 22.74 2.75
CA ALA A 66 -4.81 23.24 1.38
C ALA A 66 -3.93 22.34 0.51
N SER A 67 -2.73 21.98 0.98
CA SER A 67 -1.81 21.12 0.20
C SER A 67 -2.36 19.70 -0.01
N ARG A 68 -3.04 19.14 1.00
CA ARG A 68 -3.70 17.84 0.89
C ARG A 68 -4.86 17.85 -0.09
N PHE A 69 -5.62 18.95 -0.13
CA PHE A 69 -6.68 19.13 -1.11
C PHE A 69 -6.14 19.24 -2.54
N GLU A 70 -5.02 19.95 -2.78
CA GLU A 70 -4.38 20.00 -4.10
C GLU A 70 -3.92 18.61 -4.58
N VAL A 71 -3.29 17.84 -3.69
CA VAL A 71 -2.87 16.46 -4.01
C VAL A 71 -4.08 15.57 -4.29
N PHE A 72 -5.16 15.73 -3.52
CA PHE A 72 -6.41 15.02 -3.75
C PHE A 72 -7.03 15.37 -5.11
N LYS A 73 -7.06 16.65 -5.49
CA LYS A 73 -7.52 17.10 -6.83
C LYS A 73 -6.70 16.44 -7.94
N ASP A 74 -5.38 16.45 -7.81
CA ASP A 74 -4.50 15.83 -8.80
C ASP A 74 -4.73 14.31 -8.90
N ASN A 75 -4.86 13.61 -7.77
CA ASN A 75 -5.19 12.18 -7.77
C ASN A 75 -6.57 11.88 -8.34
N LEU A 76 -7.57 12.73 -8.09
CA LEU A 76 -8.91 12.62 -8.67
C LEU A 76 -8.86 12.75 -10.20
N ARG A 77 -8.14 13.75 -10.74
CA ARG A 77 -7.92 13.88 -12.20
C ARG A 77 -7.32 12.62 -12.80
N TYR A 78 -6.30 12.07 -12.14
CA TYR A 78 -5.64 10.85 -12.60
C TYR A 78 -6.58 9.64 -12.57
N ILE A 79 -7.38 9.48 -11.52
CA ILE A 79 -8.38 8.41 -11.37
C ILE A 79 -9.44 8.51 -12.47
N ASP A 80 -10.01 9.70 -12.70
CA ASP A 80 -11.05 9.88 -13.72
C ASP A 80 -10.52 9.58 -15.12
N ALA A 81 -9.32 10.06 -15.46
CA ALA A 81 -8.70 9.81 -16.75
C ALA A 81 -8.45 8.30 -16.98
N HIS A 82 -7.92 7.61 -15.97
CA HIS A 82 -7.73 6.15 -16.01
C HIS A 82 -9.06 5.42 -16.15
N ASN A 83 -10.06 5.76 -15.35
CA ASN A 83 -11.35 5.07 -15.35
C ASN A 83 -12.12 5.31 -16.66
N ALA A 84 -12.00 6.49 -17.27
CA ALA A 84 -12.54 6.75 -18.61
C ALA A 84 -11.85 5.89 -19.68
N ALA A 85 -10.53 5.68 -19.61
CA ALA A 85 -9.83 4.72 -20.48
C ALA A 85 -10.28 3.28 -20.23
N ALA A 86 -10.50 2.95 -18.97
CA ALA A 86 -10.99 1.65 -18.55
C ALA A 86 -12.46 1.40 -18.95
N ASP A 87 -13.27 2.44 -19.16
CA ASP A 87 -14.62 2.35 -19.76
C ASP A 87 -14.57 2.09 -21.25
N ARG A 88 -13.51 2.55 -21.94
CA ARG A 88 -13.20 2.21 -23.33
C ARG A 88 -12.54 0.84 -23.51
N GLY A 89 -12.35 0.09 -22.41
CA GLY A 89 -11.74 -1.25 -22.43
C GLY A 89 -10.21 -1.25 -22.49
N GLU A 90 -9.55 -0.10 -22.33
CA GLU A 90 -8.08 0.00 -22.38
C GLU A 90 -7.41 -0.54 -21.09
N HIS A 91 -8.17 -0.61 -19.99
CA HIS A 91 -7.71 -1.15 -18.71
C HIS A 91 -8.74 -2.11 -18.10
N ALA A 92 -8.26 -3.22 -17.54
CA ALA A 92 -9.07 -4.26 -16.90
C ALA A 92 -9.39 -3.95 -15.42
N PHE A 93 -9.00 -2.80 -14.90
CA PHE A 93 -9.19 -2.43 -13.49
C PHE A 93 -9.59 -0.96 -13.36
N ARG A 94 -9.90 -0.55 -12.13
CA ARG A 94 -10.36 0.78 -11.74
C ARG A 94 -9.48 1.31 -10.62
N LEU A 95 -9.30 2.62 -10.65
CA LEU A 95 -8.70 3.37 -9.55
C LEU A 95 -9.80 4.02 -8.72
N GLY A 96 -9.50 4.34 -7.46
CA GLY A 96 -10.46 4.92 -6.54
C GLY A 96 -9.82 5.85 -5.51
N LEU A 97 -10.66 6.66 -4.89
CA LEU A 97 -10.28 7.58 -3.81
C LEU A 97 -10.09 6.82 -2.50
N ASN A 98 -9.06 5.97 -2.44
CA ASN A 98 -8.72 5.18 -1.27
C ASN A 98 -7.99 6.02 -0.19
N ARG A 99 -7.56 5.40 0.91
CA ARG A 99 -6.90 6.11 2.04
C ARG A 99 -5.62 6.87 1.66
N PHE A 100 -5.04 6.61 0.49
CA PHE A 100 -3.82 7.25 -0.02
C PHE A 100 -4.12 8.41 -1.00
N ALA A 101 -5.39 8.71 -1.27
CA ALA A 101 -5.79 9.69 -2.29
C ALA A 101 -5.34 11.13 -1.99
N ALA A 102 -4.97 11.47 -0.75
CA ALA A 102 -4.39 12.76 -0.40
C ALA A 102 -2.87 12.70 -0.13
N LEU A 103 -2.16 11.70 -0.65
CA LEU A 103 -0.71 11.58 -0.61
C LEU A 103 -0.11 11.76 -2.00
N THR A 104 1.03 12.46 -2.10
CA THR A 104 1.83 12.42 -3.32
C THR A 104 2.39 11.02 -3.49
N ASN A 105 2.78 10.67 -4.72
CA ASN A 105 3.41 9.37 -4.95
C ASN A 105 4.74 9.24 -4.19
N GLU A 106 5.49 10.33 -4.03
CA GLU A 106 6.73 10.35 -3.25
C GLU A 106 6.47 10.07 -1.76
N GLU A 107 5.46 10.71 -1.16
CA GLU A 107 5.08 10.45 0.23
C GLU A 107 4.60 9.03 0.43
N TYR A 108 3.81 8.52 -0.52
CA TYR A 108 3.36 7.14 -0.53
C TYR A 108 4.57 6.18 -0.59
N ARG A 109 5.51 6.43 -1.50
CA ARG A 109 6.72 5.62 -1.66
C ARG A 109 7.56 5.61 -0.40
N ALA A 110 7.78 6.78 0.20
CA ALA A 110 8.63 6.93 1.38
C ALA A 110 8.05 6.28 2.64
N LYS A 111 6.72 6.27 2.80
CA LYS A 111 6.07 5.79 4.02
C LYS A 111 5.64 4.33 3.98
N TYR A 112 5.25 3.81 2.82
CA TYR A 112 4.58 2.51 2.71
C TYR A 112 5.42 1.43 2.04
N LEU A 113 6.44 1.80 1.25
CA LEU A 113 7.26 0.82 0.53
C LEU A 113 8.46 0.43 1.37
N GLY A 114 8.39 -0.75 1.98
CA GLY A 114 9.35 -1.24 2.97
C GLY A 114 10.40 -2.22 2.45
N VAL A 115 10.45 -2.57 1.17
CA VAL A 115 11.41 -3.57 0.69
C VAL A 115 12.71 -2.91 0.26
N ARG A 116 13.83 -3.36 0.84
CA ARG A 116 15.17 -2.90 0.44
C ARG A 116 15.79 -3.90 -0.50
N ALA A 117 16.45 -3.42 -1.55
CA ALA A 117 17.19 -4.31 -2.42
C ALA A 117 18.34 -4.98 -1.68
N ALA A 118 18.49 -6.29 -1.86
CA ALA A 118 19.65 -7.00 -1.36
C ALA A 118 20.91 -6.35 -1.94
N THR A 119 21.76 -5.77 -1.08
CA THR A 119 23.11 -5.42 -1.52
C THR A 119 23.78 -6.72 -1.98
N SER A 120 24.48 -6.67 -3.12
CA SER A 120 25.00 -7.83 -3.86
C SER A 120 25.89 -8.81 -3.07
N ARG A 121 26.16 -8.53 -1.79
CA ARG A 121 27.18 -9.24 -1.02
C ARG A 121 26.72 -10.52 -0.34
N ARG A 122 25.42 -10.78 -0.14
CA ARG A 122 24.95 -12.06 0.43
C ARG A 122 23.53 -12.40 -0.02
N ARG A 123 23.38 -12.90 -1.25
CA ARG A 123 22.37 -13.93 -1.51
C ARG A 123 22.88 -15.19 -0.82
N ARG A 124 22.55 -15.36 0.45
CA ARG A 124 22.69 -16.64 1.16
C ARG A 124 21.33 -17.31 1.28
N ALA A 125 20.58 -17.35 0.17
CA ALA A 125 19.84 -18.56 -0.11
C ALA A 125 20.88 -19.69 -0.18
N SER A 126 20.54 -20.85 0.40
CA SER A 126 21.32 -22.07 0.38
C SER A 126 22.21 -22.19 -0.87
N SER A 127 23.48 -22.49 -0.64
CA SER A 127 24.37 -22.98 -1.68
C SER A 127 23.66 -24.10 -2.44
N GLU A 128 23.48 -23.90 -3.75
CA GLU A 128 22.64 -24.68 -4.67
C GLU A 128 21.15 -24.31 -4.64
N GLY A 129 20.72 -23.48 -5.60
CA GLY A 129 19.32 -23.11 -5.79
C GLY A 129 18.44 -24.36 -5.80
N SER A 130 17.55 -24.45 -4.81
CA SER A 130 16.66 -25.58 -4.64
C SER A 130 15.81 -25.80 -5.90
N ASN A 131 15.82 -27.04 -6.38
CA ASN A 131 14.98 -27.46 -7.51
C ASN A 131 13.66 -28.08 -7.05
N ARG A 132 13.30 -27.92 -5.78
CA ARG A 132 12.09 -28.51 -5.17
C ARG A 132 10.83 -28.04 -5.91
N TYR A 133 10.73 -26.74 -6.14
CA TYR A 133 9.57 -26.11 -6.77
C TYR A 133 9.73 -25.85 -8.27
N ARG A 134 10.83 -26.32 -8.90
CA ARG A 134 10.86 -26.36 -10.36
C ARG A 134 9.78 -27.29 -10.87
N LEU A 135 8.94 -26.78 -11.78
CA LEU A 135 7.92 -27.57 -12.46
C LEU A 135 8.61 -28.60 -13.38
N ARG A 136 8.14 -29.84 -13.32
CA ARG A 136 8.66 -30.98 -14.10
C ARG A 136 7.52 -31.67 -14.83
N ASP A 137 7.86 -32.36 -15.92
CA ASP A 137 6.90 -33.20 -16.64
C ASP A 137 6.29 -34.24 -15.70
N GLY A 138 4.96 -34.25 -15.61
CA GLY A 138 4.20 -35.13 -14.74
C GLY A 138 3.81 -34.52 -13.38
N ASP A 139 4.26 -33.31 -13.05
CA ASP A 139 3.71 -32.58 -11.90
C ASP A 139 2.21 -32.29 -12.15
N TYR A 140 1.37 -32.64 -11.18
CA TYR A 140 -0.04 -32.29 -11.17
C TYR A 140 -0.27 -31.16 -10.17
N LEU A 141 -0.74 -30.01 -10.66
CA LEU A 141 -1.11 -28.87 -9.84
C LEU A 141 -2.63 -28.67 -9.91
N PRO A 142 -3.27 -28.20 -8.81
CA PRO A 142 -4.67 -27.83 -8.86
C PRO A 142 -4.87 -26.65 -9.83
N ASP A 143 -6.01 -26.64 -10.52
CA ASP A 143 -6.37 -25.55 -11.44
C ASP A 143 -6.49 -24.19 -10.73
N SER A 144 -6.86 -24.22 -9.45
CA SER A 144 -6.92 -23.05 -8.57
C SER A 144 -6.71 -23.47 -7.11
N ILE A 145 -6.08 -22.59 -6.33
CA ILE A 145 -5.96 -22.75 -4.88
C ILE A 145 -6.29 -21.43 -4.20
N ASP A 146 -6.94 -21.47 -3.04
CA ASP A 146 -7.18 -20.30 -2.20
C ASP A 146 -6.92 -20.70 -0.75
N TRP A 147 -5.78 -20.26 -0.20
CA TRP A 147 -5.39 -20.61 1.16
C TRP A 147 -6.31 -20.04 2.23
N ARG A 148 -7.13 -19.01 1.92
CA ARG A 148 -8.15 -18.49 2.83
C ARG A 148 -9.28 -19.47 3.02
N GLU A 149 -9.74 -20.10 1.93
CA GLU A 149 -10.75 -21.16 1.97
C GLU A 149 -10.22 -22.43 2.67
N LYS A 150 -8.89 -22.58 2.76
CA LYS A 150 -8.20 -23.63 3.50
C LYS A 150 -7.89 -23.26 4.96
N GLY A 151 -8.23 -22.06 5.40
CA GLY A 151 -7.97 -21.59 6.77
C GLY A 151 -6.52 -21.24 7.08
N ALA A 152 -5.63 -21.16 6.09
CA ALA A 152 -4.19 -20.89 6.27
C ALA A 152 -3.82 -19.40 6.09
N VAL A 153 -4.75 -18.51 6.38
CA VAL A 153 -4.58 -17.06 6.22
C VAL A 153 -5.33 -16.34 7.34
N VAL A 154 -4.61 -15.55 8.14
CA VAL A 154 -5.22 -14.66 9.15
C VAL A 154 -5.93 -13.47 8.48
N GLY A 155 -6.74 -12.74 9.25
CA GLY A 155 -7.36 -11.50 8.78
C GLY A 155 -6.33 -10.47 8.31
N VAL A 156 -6.70 -9.64 7.34
CA VAL A 156 -5.79 -8.62 6.78
C VAL A 156 -5.40 -7.60 7.85
N LYS A 157 -4.10 -7.41 8.05
CA LYS A 157 -3.52 -6.44 8.99
C LYS A 157 -3.06 -5.15 8.29
N ASP A 158 -2.82 -4.06 9.03
CA ASP A 158 -2.43 -2.74 8.50
C ASP A 158 -1.04 -2.30 9.03
N GLN A 159 -0.05 -2.21 8.14
CA GLN A 159 1.30 -1.70 8.46
C GLN A 159 1.34 -0.21 8.85
N GLY A 160 0.25 0.53 8.66
CA GLY A 160 0.20 1.97 8.94
C GLY A 160 1.28 2.73 8.17
N SER A 161 1.88 3.75 8.80
CA SER A 161 2.91 4.59 8.17
C SER A 161 4.35 4.07 8.32
N CYS A 162 4.51 2.78 8.61
CA CYS A 162 5.80 2.14 8.81
C CYS A 162 6.14 1.26 7.60
N GLY A 163 7.35 1.40 7.04
CA GLY A 163 7.86 0.58 5.94
C GLY A 163 8.21 -0.86 6.36
N SER A 164 7.31 -1.52 7.08
CA SER A 164 7.48 -2.86 7.66
C SER A 164 6.79 -3.96 6.86
N CYS A 165 6.39 -3.69 5.62
CA CYS A 165 5.69 -4.65 4.77
C CYS A 165 6.46 -5.99 4.62
N TRP A 166 7.81 -5.96 4.73
CA TRP A 166 8.68 -7.13 4.76
C TRP A 166 8.37 -8.04 5.97
N ALA A 167 8.10 -7.47 7.14
CA ALA A 167 7.74 -8.21 8.34
C ALA A 167 6.35 -8.86 8.16
N PHE A 168 5.35 -8.10 7.70
CA PHE A 168 4.01 -8.64 7.40
C PHE A 168 4.04 -9.77 6.38
N SER A 169 4.83 -9.62 5.30
CA SER A 169 4.98 -10.64 4.27
C SER A 169 5.61 -11.93 4.83
N THR A 170 6.60 -11.79 5.71
CA THR A 170 7.27 -12.91 6.40
C THR A 170 6.30 -13.62 7.33
N ILE A 171 5.65 -12.86 8.22
CA ILE A 171 4.71 -13.40 9.22
C ILE A 171 3.56 -14.13 8.53
N ALA A 172 2.93 -13.57 7.50
CA ALA A 172 1.83 -14.23 6.79
C ALA A 172 2.25 -15.58 6.18
N ALA A 173 3.49 -15.72 5.71
CA ALA A 173 4.00 -17.01 5.22
C ALA A 173 4.23 -18.02 6.36
N VAL A 174 4.75 -17.56 7.51
CA VAL A 174 4.97 -18.39 8.71
C VAL A 174 3.65 -18.86 9.33
N GLU A 175 2.68 -17.96 9.49
CA GLU A 175 1.33 -18.27 9.98
C GLU A 175 0.66 -19.32 9.08
N GLY A 176 0.78 -19.14 7.76
CA GLY A 176 0.23 -20.03 6.76
C GLY A 176 0.83 -21.44 6.79
N ILE A 177 2.16 -21.56 6.83
CA ILE A 177 2.80 -22.88 6.91
C ILE A 177 2.54 -23.54 8.27
N ASN A 178 2.46 -22.78 9.37
CA ASN A 178 2.10 -23.32 10.68
C ASN A 178 0.72 -23.97 10.62
N GLN A 179 -0.30 -23.28 10.09
CA GLN A 179 -1.63 -23.86 9.91
C GLN A 179 -1.60 -25.15 9.07
N ILE A 180 -0.81 -25.19 8.00
CA ILE A 180 -0.73 -26.35 7.12
C ILE A 180 -0.13 -27.56 7.84
N VAL A 181 0.91 -27.34 8.65
CA VAL A 181 1.68 -28.41 9.29
C VAL A 181 1.04 -28.87 10.61
N THR A 182 0.60 -27.93 11.44
CA THR A 182 0.11 -28.22 12.80
C THR A 182 -1.41 -28.25 12.89
N GLY A 183 -2.10 -27.56 11.97
CA GLY A 183 -3.53 -27.31 12.03
C GLY A 183 -3.93 -26.07 12.82
N ASP A 184 -2.97 -25.32 13.37
CA ASP A 184 -3.20 -24.13 14.19
C ASP A 184 -2.88 -22.82 13.47
N LEU A 185 -3.87 -21.93 13.36
CA LEU A 185 -3.73 -20.62 12.73
C LEU A 185 -3.52 -19.60 13.84
N ILE A 186 -2.25 -19.30 14.12
CA ILE A 186 -1.84 -18.39 15.18
C ILE A 186 -1.47 -17.06 14.54
N SER A 187 -1.96 -15.94 15.06
CA SER A 187 -1.55 -14.61 14.64
C SER A 187 -0.21 -14.24 15.28
N LEU A 188 0.83 -14.02 14.48
CA LEU A 188 2.21 -13.81 14.94
C LEU A 188 2.63 -12.33 14.86
N SER A 189 3.67 -11.97 15.62
CA SER A 189 4.09 -10.58 15.80
C SER A 189 4.96 -10.06 14.67
N GLU A 190 4.44 -9.12 13.88
CA GLU A 190 5.27 -8.31 12.99
C GLU A 190 6.18 -7.35 13.76
N GLN A 191 5.77 -6.92 14.96
CA GLN A 191 6.53 -5.94 15.74
C GLN A 191 7.82 -6.53 16.29
N GLU A 192 7.84 -7.80 16.66
CA GLU A 192 9.07 -8.47 17.09
C GLU A 192 10.10 -8.44 15.96
N LEU A 193 9.71 -8.72 14.71
CA LEU A 193 10.62 -8.57 13.57
C LEU A 193 11.10 -7.12 13.42
N VAL A 194 10.19 -6.14 13.48
CA VAL A 194 10.54 -4.71 13.36
C VAL A 194 11.55 -4.27 14.44
N ASP A 195 11.39 -4.75 15.68
CA ASP A 195 12.19 -4.31 16.81
C ASP A 195 13.49 -5.12 16.99
N CYS A 196 13.49 -6.41 16.63
CA CYS A 196 14.54 -7.37 16.97
C CYS A 196 15.40 -7.82 15.78
N ASP A 197 14.86 -7.88 14.55
CA ASP A 197 15.65 -8.18 13.35
C ASP A 197 16.31 -6.90 12.80
N THR A 198 17.41 -6.52 13.45
CA THR A 198 18.11 -5.25 13.19
C THR A 198 19.50 -5.43 12.59
N TYR A 199 19.93 -6.66 12.32
CA TYR A 199 21.27 -6.93 11.82
C TYR A 199 21.43 -6.52 10.36
N TYR A 200 20.42 -6.81 9.53
CA TYR A 200 20.36 -6.41 8.13
C TYR A 200 19.10 -5.61 7.78
N ASN A 201 17.99 -5.92 8.44
CA ASN A 201 16.74 -5.18 8.35
C ASN A 201 16.80 -3.92 9.22
N GLN A 202 15.96 -2.93 8.89
CA GLN A 202 16.01 -1.58 9.47
C GLN A 202 14.63 -1.13 9.96
N GLY A 203 13.83 -2.06 10.51
CA GLY A 203 12.50 -1.80 11.03
C GLY A 203 11.59 -1.11 10.00
N CYS A 204 11.09 0.07 10.34
CA CYS A 204 10.25 0.91 9.49
C CYS A 204 10.98 1.53 8.30
N ASN A 205 12.31 1.51 8.26
CA ASN A 205 13.11 1.95 7.11
C ASN A 205 13.36 0.82 6.10
N GLY A 206 12.67 -0.31 6.29
CA GLY A 206 12.58 -1.40 5.36
C GLY A 206 13.51 -2.58 5.64
N GLY A 207 13.26 -3.65 4.91
CA GLY A 207 13.92 -4.93 5.09
C GLY A 207 13.64 -5.92 3.96
N LEU A 208 14.08 -7.16 4.17
CA LEU A 208 13.90 -8.32 3.30
C LEU A 208 13.42 -9.51 4.11
N MET A 209 12.53 -10.29 3.50
CA MET A 209 11.92 -11.46 4.12
C MET A 209 12.96 -12.56 4.39
N ASP A 210 13.99 -12.71 3.54
CA ASP A 210 15.13 -13.62 3.77
C ASP A 210 15.73 -13.48 5.17
N TYR A 211 16.11 -12.26 5.54
CA TYR A 211 16.72 -11.99 6.83
C TYR A 211 15.74 -12.17 7.97
N ALA A 212 14.46 -11.91 7.72
CA ALA A 212 13.40 -12.12 8.71
C ALA A 212 13.16 -13.62 8.96
N PHE A 213 13.14 -14.46 7.92
CA PHE A 213 13.09 -15.91 8.08
C PHE A 213 14.35 -16.43 8.79
N GLU A 214 15.54 -15.96 8.38
CA GLU A 214 16.80 -16.29 9.05
C GLU A 214 16.79 -15.87 10.53
N PHE A 215 16.20 -14.72 10.85
CA PHE A 215 16.00 -14.27 12.22
C PHE A 215 15.11 -15.25 12.99
N ILE A 216 13.93 -15.63 12.47
CA ILE A 216 13.01 -16.54 13.16
C ILE A 216 13.69 -17.89 13.44
N ILE A 217 14.43 -18.43 12.47
CA ILE A 217 15.21 -19.68 12.62
C ILE A 217 16.24 -19.53 13.75
N ASN A 218 17.07 -18.48 13.69
CA ASN A 218 18.14 -18.27 14.66
C ASN A 218 17.63 -17.89 16.05
N ASN A 219 16.46 -17.24 16.11
CA ASN A 219 15.79 -16.91 17.35
C ASN A 219 15.16 -18.16 17.98
N GLY A 220 14.88 -19.22 17.20
CA GLY A 220 14.15 -20.40 17.67
C GLY A 220 12.63 -20.23 17.65
N GLY A 221 12.14 -19.15 17.06
CA GLY A 221 10.72 -18.88 16.89
C GLY A 221 10.37 -17.39 16.90
N ILE A 222 9.08 -17.11 16.84
CA ILE A 222 8.47 -15.77 16.91
C ILE A 222 7.27 -15.78 17.87
N ASP A 223 7.01 -14.67 18.53
CA ASP A 223 5.91 -14.46 19.48
C ASP A 223 4.56 -14.18 18.77
N THR A 224 3.47 -14.23 19.51
CA THR A 224 2.13 -13.86 19.02
C THR A 224 1.96 -12.35 18.88
N ASP A 225 1.06 -11.91 17.99
CA ASP A 225 0.65 -10.50 17.91
C ASP A 225 -0.05 -10.05 19.21
N GLU A 226 -0.68 -10.95 19.97
CA GLU A 226 -1.28 -10.62 21.25
C GLU A 226 -0.22 -10.26 22.31
N ASP A 227 0.87 -11.03 22.39
CA ASP A 227 1.91 -10.85 23.38
C ASP A 227 2.93 -9.76 23.02
N TYR A 228 3.15 -9.55 21.71
CA TYR A 228 3.98 -8.46 21.18
C TYR A 228 3.22 -7.67 20.09
N PRO A 229 2.27 -6.79 20.46
CA PRO A 229 1.40 -6.11 19.50
C PRO A 229 2.09 -5.12 18.57
N TYR A 230 1.57 -5.03 17.34
CA TYR A 230 2.00 -4.08 16.34
C TYR A 230 1.77 -2.60 16.72
N LYS A 231 2.80 -1.77 16.54
CA LYS A 231 2.86 -0.35 16.96
C LYS A 231 3.11 0.62 15.81
N ALA A 232 3.34 0.12 14.59
CA ALA A 232 3.60 0.93 13.40
C ALA A 232 4.76 1.95 13.55
N ARG A 233 5.78 1.60 14.32
CA ARG A 233 6.99 2.39 14.55
C ARG A 233 8.14 1.50 15.02
N ASP A 234 9.36 1.98 14.86
CA ASP A 234 10.54 1.35 15.44
C ASP A 234 10.44 1.40 16.98
N GLY A 235 10.69 0.26 17.61
CA GLY A 235 10.79 0.09 19.05
C GLY A 235 12.17 -0.41 19.47
N THR A 236 12.26 -0.82 20.73
CA THR A 236 13.41 -1.56 21.25
C THR A 236 12.98 -3.00 21.44
N CYS A 237 13.79 -3.94 20.95
CA CYS A 237 13.53 -5.37 21.11
C CYS A 237 13.25 -5.73 22.57
N ASP A 238 12.04 -6.21 22.85
CA ASP A 238 11.68 -6.76 24.15
C ASP A 238 12.29 -8.15 24.29
N THR A 239 13.40 -8.25 25.02
CA THR A 239 14.13 -9.50 25.20
C THR A 239 13.38 -10.52 26.05
N TYR A 240 12.38 -10.12 26.84
CA TYR A 240 11.56 -11.07 27.59
C TYR A 240 10.57 -11.75 26.64
N ARG A 241 9.89 -10.96 25.80
CA ARG A 241 8.93 -11.47 24.80
C ARG A 241 9.60 -12.26 23.68
N LYS A 242 10.77 -11.80 23.22
CA LYS A 242 11.58 -12.50 22.22
C LYS A 242 11.88 -13.97 22.56
N ASN A 243 11.88 -14.34 23.85
CA ASN A 243 12.16 -15.70 24.31
C ASN A 243 10.90 -16.60 24.41
N ALA A 244 9.71 -16.13 24.02
CA ALA A 244 8.47 -16.92 24.10
C ALA A 244 8.39 -18.02 23.03
N HIS A 245 9.00 -17.79 21.86
CA HIS A 245 9.20 -18.77 20.77
C HIS A 245 7.95 -19.62 20.44
N VAL A 246 6.84 -18.96 20.06
CA VAL A 246 5.53 -19.62 19.89
C VAL A 246 5.46 -20.45 18.62
N VAL A 247 5.95 -19.91 17.50
CA VAL A 247 6.04 -20.62 16.22
C VAL A 247 7.46 -20.53 15.68
N ALA A 248 8.02 -21.65 15.25
CA ALA A 248 9.35 -21.74 14.65
C ALA A 248 9.28 -22.31 13.22
N ILE A 249 10.32 -22.01 12.45
CA ILE A 249 10.56 -22.54 11.12
C ILE A 249 11.99 -23.06 11.05
N ASP A 250 12.23 -24.08 10.23
CA ASP A 250 13.56 -24.72 10.18
C ASP A 250 14.43 -24.19 9.05
N SER A 251 13.83 -23.66 7.98
CA SER A 251 14.56 -23.07 6.84
C SER A 251 13.65 -22.21 5.98
N TYR A 252 14.26 -21.56 4.98
CA TYR A 252 13.57 -20.91 3.88
C TYR A 252 14.34 -21.17 2.58
N GLU A 253 13.68 -21.02 1.45
CA GLU A 253 14.30 -21.11 0.13
C GLU A 253 13.67 -20.16 -0.88
N ASP A 254 14.48 -19.75 -1.86
CA ASP A 254 14.07 -18.93 -2.99
C ASP A 254 13.41 -19.79 -4.09
N VAL A 255 12.27 -19.34 -4.62
CA VAL A 255 11.80 -19.80 -5.95
C VAL A 255 12.75 -19.26 -7.02
N PRO A 256 13.02 -20.03 -8.09
CA PRO A 256 13.75 -19.53 -9.24
C PRO A 256 13.22 -18.17 -9.72
N VAL A 257 14.13 -17.21 -9.81
CA VAL A 257 13.80 -15.82 -10.12
C VAL A 257 13.13 -15.75 -11.50
N ASN A 258 12.01 -15.03 -11.58
CA ASN A 258 11.21 -14.82 -12.80
C ASN A 258 10.66 -16.13 -13.42
N ASP A 259 10.40 -17.16 -12.61
CA ASP A 259 9.78 -18.41 -13.04
C ASP A 259 8.38 -18.57 -12.42
N GLU A 260 7.36 -18.15 -13.16
CA GLU A 260 5.96 -18.20 -12.73
C GLU A 260 5.44 -19.63 -12.56
N GLN A 261 5.96 -20.59 -13.32
CA GLN A 261 5.55 -22.00 -13.19
C GLN A 261 6.08 -22.57 -11.88
N SER A 262 7.32 -22.24 -11.53
CA SER A 262 7.88 -22.58 -10.24
C SER A 262 7.14 -21.89 -9.09
N LEU A 263 6.74 -20.63 -9.24
CA LEU A 263 5.88 -19.94 -8.27
C LEU A 263 4.50 -20.61 -8.14
N GLN A 264 3.88 -20.99 -9.25
CA GLN A 264 2.59 -21.69 -9.24
C GLN A 264 2.69 -23.00 -8.44
N LYS A 265 3.75 -23.77 -8.67
CA LYS A 265 4.03 -25.00 -7.91
C LYS A 265 4.27 -24.72 -6.43
N ALA A 266 5.05 -23.69 -6.10
CA ALA A 266 5.27 -23.27 -4.72
C ALA A 266 3.97 -22.97 -3.99
N VAL A 267 3.12 -22.17 -4.63
CA VAL A 267 1.85 -21.73 -4.05
C VAL A 267 0.85 -22.85 -3.90
N ALA A 268 0.85 -23.81 -4.82
CA ALA A 268 0.01 -24.99 -4.69
C ALA A 268 0.30 -25.78 -3.40
N ASN A 269 1.46 -25.56 -2.77
CA ASN A 269 1.87 -26.23 -1.55
C ASN A 269 1.72 -25.37 -0.28
N GLN A 270 1.87 -24.05 -0.35
CA GLN A 270 1.70 -23.15 0.81
C GLN A 270 1.62 -21.66 0.44
N PRO A 271 1.25 -20.75 1.37
CA PRO A 271 1.50 -19.32 1.25
C PRO A 271 2.97 -18.96 1.04
N VAL A 272 3.24 -17.98 0.19
CA VAL A 272 4.57 -17.60 -0.27
C VAL A 272 4.76 -16.09 -0.17
N SER A 273 5.84 -15.63 0.44
CA SER A 273 6.19 -14.21 0.47
C SER A 273 6.73 -13.76 -0.87
N VAL A 274 6.23 -12.64 -1.40
CA VAL A 274 6.64 -12.09 -2.70
C VAL A 274 6.93 -10.59 -2.62
N ALA A 275 7.85 -10.10 -3.46
CA ALA A 275 8.11 -8.67 -3.65
C ALA A 275 7.70 -8.20 -5.05
N ILE A 276 6.85 -7.17 -5.17
CA ILE A 276 6.41 -6.62 -6.45
C ILE A 276 6.94 -5.20 -6.66
N GLU A 277 6.66 -4.58 -7.80
CA GLU A 277 6.79 -3.12 -7.94
C GLU A 277 5.43 -2.46 -7.68
N ALA A 278 5.29 -1.90 -6.49
CA ALA A 278 4.11 -1.26 -5.94
C ALA A 278 4.23 0.28 -5.87
N GLY A 279 5.31 0.84 -6.39
CA GLY A 279 5.64 2.25 -6.20
C GLY A 279 4.99 3.22 -7.17
N GLY A 280 4.35 2.73 -8.23
CA GLY A 280 3.62 3.55 -9.19
C GLY A 280 2.33 4.14 -8.62
N ARG A 281 1.98 5.35 -9.09
CA ARG A 281 0.73 6.05 -8.75
C ARG A 281 -0.53 5.23 -9.05
N THR A 282 -0.50 4.42 -10.11
CA THR A 282 -1.56 3.48 -10.46
C THR A 282 -1.81 2.47 -9.35
N PHE A 283 -0.74 1.90 -8.78
CA PHE A 283 -0.87 0.95 -7.69
C PHE A 283 -1.35 1.65 -6.42
N GLN A 284 -0.75 2.79 -6.06
CA GLN A 284 -1.18 3.62 -4.93
C GLN A 284 -2.70 3.83 -4.89
N LEU A 285 -3.32 4.07 -6.05
CA LEU A 285 -4.74 4.40 -6.19
C LEU A 285 -5.62 3.24 -6.66
N TYR A 286 -5.06 2.03 -6.76
CA TYR A 286 -5.83 0.84 -7.14
C TYR A 286 -7.01 0.61 -6.18
N ASP A 287 -8.16 0.25 -6.76
CA ASP A 287 -9.41 -0.01 -6.03
C ASP A 287 -9.99 -1.39 -6.35
N SER A 288 -10.29 -1.67 -7.63
CA SER A 288 -11.01 -2.88 -8.02
C SER A 288 -10.70 -3.36 -9.44
N VAL A 289 -10.86 -4.66 -9.70
CA VAL A 289 -10.79 -5.24 -11.05
C VAL A 289 -12.17 -5.20 -11.70
N LYS A 290 -12.23 -4.87 -13.00
CA LYS A 290 -13.38 -5.15 -13.86
C LYS A 290 -13.02 -6.38 -14.69
N LEU A 291 -13.32 -7.58 -14.18
CA LEU A 291 -13.14 -8.78 -14.99
C LEU A 291 -14.19 -8.75 -16.12
N PRO A 292 -13.80 -8.71 -17.40
CA PRO A 292 -14.75 -9.03 -18.46
C PRO A 292 -15.10 -10.51 -18.32
N GLN A 293 -16.39 -10.82 -18.23
CA GLN A 293 -16.82 -12.16 -18.64
C GLN A 293 -16.54 -12.24 -20.14
N ASP A 294 -15.79 -13.26 -20.52
CA ASP A 294 -15.45 -13.65 -21.90
C ASP A 294 -14.22 -12.97 -22.54
N ASN A 295 -13.17 -13.80 -22.66
CA ASN A 295 -12.09 -13.79 -23.66
C ASN A 295 -11.57 -12.44 -24.19
N ALA A 296 -10.40 -12.02 -23.71
CA ALA A 296 -9.50 -11.19 -24.52
C ALA A 296 -8.02 -11.48 -24.19
N ILE A 297 -7.40 -12.25 -25.09
CA ILE A 297 -5.97 -12.30 -25.30
C ILE A 297 -5.60 -11.04 -26.09
N LEU A 298 -4.95 -10.07 -25.45
CA LEU A 298 -3.76 -9.32 -25.90
C LEU A 298 -3.63 -7.97 -25.14
N TYR A 299 -2.37 -7.64 -24.86
CA TYR A 299 -1.81 -6.34 -24.46
C TYR A 299 -1.54 -6.02 -22.97
N PHE A 300 -0.29 -5.58 -22.79
CA PHE A 300 0.32 -4.70 -21.77
C PHE A 300 1.17 -5.32 -20.66
N TYR A 301 2.43 -4.85 -20.66
CA TYR A 301 3.60 -5.35 -19.94
C TYR A 301 3.60 -4.96 -18.46
N GLN A 302 4.15 -5.88 -17.67
CA GLN A 302 4.65 -5.75 -16.29
C GLN A 302 3.62 -5.66 -15.15
N PHE A 303 2.46 -5.00 -15.32
CA PHE A 303 1.41 -4.95 -14.27
C PHE A 303 0.31 -6.03 -14.46
N SER A 304 -0.02 -6.33 -15.72
CA SER A 304 -1.10 -7.27 -16.06
C SER A 304 -0.76 -8.73 -15.81
N LEU A 305 0.53 -9.10 -15.88
CA LEU A 305 0.98 -10.47 -15.63
C LEU A 305 0.74 -10.87 -14.17
N PHE A 306 1.05 -9.95 -13.25
CA PHE A 306 0.74 -10.10 -11.84
C PHE A 306 -0.77 -10.19 -11.58
N ILE A 307 -1.60 -9.31 -12.15
CA ILE A 307 -3.07 -9.41 -12.00
C ILE A 307 -3.63 -10.72 -12.61
N LYS A 308 -3.07 -11.21 -13.72
CA LYS A 308 -3.49 -12.46 -14.36
C LYS A 308 -3.12 -13.69 -13.53
N ILE A 309 -1.92 -13.71 -12.94
CA ILE A 309 -1.47 -14.71 -11.95
C ILE A 309 -2.38 -14.64 -10.72
N MET A 310 -2.60 -13.46 -10.15
CA MET A 310 -3.44 -13.26 -8.97
C MET A 310 -4.91 -13.64 -9.22
N SER A 311 -5.42 -13.42 -10.44
CA SER A 311 -6.78 -13.84 -10.83
C SER A 311 -6.92 -15.35 -11.04
N ARG A 312 -5.84 -16.04 -11.44
CA ARG A 312 -5.85 -17.49 -11.69
C ARG A 312 -5.43 -18.32 -10.47
N LEU A 313 -4.56 -17.78 -9.64
CA LEU A 313 -4.05 -18.43 -8.43
C LEU A 313 -4.78 -17.99 -7.16
N LYS A 314 -5.74 -17.02 -7.22
CA LYS A 314 -6.36 -16.36 -6.04
C LYS A 314 -5.34 -16.16 -4.92
N LEU A 315 -4.12 -15.83 -5.34
CA LEU A 315 -2.95 -15.83 -4.50
C LEU A 315 -3.00 -14.59 -3.65
N LEU A 316 -2.61 -14.77 -2.40
CA LEU A 316 -2.35 -13.73 -1.43
C LEU A 316 -1.68 -12.52 -2.06
N LEU A 317 -2.46 -11.47 -2.16
CA LEU A 317 -2.23 -10.21 -1.49
C LEU A 317 -3.61 -9.54 -1.56
N ASP A 318 -4.25 -9.40 -0.40
CA ASP A 318 -5.16 -8.28 -0.25
C ASP A 318 -4.26 -7.02 -0.27
N LEU A 319 -3.85 -6.63 -1.48
CA LEU A 319 -2.91 -5.55 -1.82
C LEU A 319 -3.39 -4.18 -1.31
N SER A 320 -4.57 -4.12 -0.71
CA SER A 320 -5.17 -2.87 -0.25
C SER A 320 -4.46 -2.30 0.97
N LEU A 321 -3.84 -3.13 1.84
CA LEU A 321 -3.28 -2.67 3.12
C LEU A 321 -1.76 -2.76 3.25
N ASN A 322 -1.10 -3.84 2.79
CA ASN A 322 0.35 -4.01 2.94
C ASN A 322 1.06 -4.01 1.57
N ARG A 323 1.53 -2.85 1.13
CA ARG A 323 2.03 -2.61 -0.23
C ARG A 323 3.56 -2.69 -0.27
N CYS A 324 4.11 -3.87 -0.55
CA CYS A 324 5.56 -4.05 -0.70
C CYS A 324 6.06 -3.73 -2.11
N SER A 325 7.00 -2.78 -2.21
CA SER A 325 7.69 -2.45 -3.47
C SER A 325 9.18 -2.69 -3.36
N ASN A 326 9.76 -3.46 -4.28
CA ASN A 326 11.21 -3.50 -4.48
C ASN A 326 11.59 -2.51 -5.61
N PRO A 327 12.39 -1.46 -5.34
CA PRO A 327 12.74 -0.44 -6.34
C PRO A 327 13.51 -0.97 -7.57
N TYR A 328 13.93 -2.23 -7.58
CA TYR A 328 14.65 -2.86 -8.70
C TYR A 328 13.80 -3.85 -9.51
N GLY A 329 12.49 -3.96 -9.24
CA GLY A 329 11.58 -4.77 -10.06
C GLY A 329 11.86 -6.27 -10.06
N SER A 330 12.72 -6.78 -9.15
CA SER A 330 13.00 -8.21 -9.04
C SER A 330 12.03 -8.86 -8.05
N LEU A 331 11.20 -9.77 -8.56
CA LEU A 331 10.35 -10.67 -7.78
C LEU A 331 11.27 -11.66 -7.04
N GLN A 332 11.44 -11.46 -5.74
CA GLN A 332 12.04 -12.45 -4.83
C GLN A 332 10.91 -13.13 -4.06
N ILE A 333 11.01 -14.44 -3.92
CA ILE A 333 9.88 -15.32 -3.60
C ILE A 333 10.39 -16.39 -2.64
N PHE A 334 9.76 -16.53 -1.48
CA PHE A 334 10.32 -17.32 -0.39
C PHE A 334 9.36 -18.39 0.12
N ILE A 335 9.90 -19.58 0.37
CA ILE A 335 9.15 -20.75 0.81
C ILE A 335 9.80 -21.35 2.05
N LEU A 336 8.97 -21.82 2.97
CA LEU A 336 9.38 -22.51 4.19
C LEU A 336 9.21 -24.02 3.97
N PRO A 337 10.24 -24.85 4.08
CA PRO A 337 10.09 -26.28 3.83
C PRO A 337 9.18 -26.93 4.86
N HIS A 338 8.44 -27.92 4.37
CA HIS A 338 7.60 -28.80 5.17
C HIS A 338 8.46 -29.72 6.05
N TYR A 339 8.03 -29.93 7.30
CA TYR A 339 8.59 -30.93 8.22
C TYR A 339 8.66 -32.30 7.52
N GLY A 340 9.84 -32.92 7.54
CA GLY A 340 9.98 -34.35 7.34
C GLY A 340 9.51 -35.07 8.61
N ASP A 341 8.80 -36.18 8.42
CA ASP A 341 8.25 -37.06 9.45
C ASP A 341 9.10 -37.13 10.73
N LEU A 342 8.55 -36.62 11.84
CA LEU A 342 8.93 -37.10 13.17
C LEU A 342 8.03 -38.31 13.44
N GLY A 343 8.64 -39.50 13.35
CA GLY A 343 7.99 -40.78 13.59
C GLY A 343 7.66 -41.08 15.05
#